data_AF-X1L893-F1
#
_entry.id   AF-X1L893-F1
#
_cell.length_a   1.000
_cell.length_b   1.000
_cell.length_c   1.000
_cell.angle_alpha   90.00
_cell.angle_beta   90.00
_cell.angle_gamma   90.00
#
_symmetry.space_group_name_H-M   'P 1'
#
loop_
_entity.id
_entity.type
_entity.pdbx_description
1 polymer ?
#
loop_
_entity_poly.entity_id
_entity_poly.type
_entity_poly.pdbx_seq_one_letter_code
_entity_poly.pdbx_strand_id
1 'polypeptide(L)'
;TNEALWKLDSKKPQREQDEAASMAKAVTSEAYHESGHLSHEVHAGVGVDKKYSLYLYSKKSKTLYPYLGDPYFHRQRMAKLVLDD
;
A
#
# COMPACT_ATOMS: atom_id res chain seq x y z
N THR A 1 1.45 1.19 8.61
CA THR A 1 1.59 -0.27 8.88
C THR A 1 1.76 -0.56 10.35
N ASN A 2 2.76 0.02 11.04
CA ASN A 2 3.01 -0.27 12.46
C ASN A 2 1.81 0.01 13.37
N GLU A 3 1.08 1.11 13.14
CA GLU A 3 -0.15 1.40 13.89
C GLU A 3 -1.21 0.31 13.73
N ALA A 4 -1.42 -0.18 12.50
CA ALA A 4 -2.39 -1.25 12.24
C ALA A 4 -2.01 -2.55 12.96
N LEU A 5 -0.72 -2.92 12.94
CA LEU A 5 -0.20 -4.06 13.70
C LEU A 5 -0.43 -3.88 15.21
N TRP A 6 -0.09 -2.72 15.75
CA TRP A 6 -0.32 -2.43 17.17
C TRP A 6 -1.80 -2.53 17.57
N LYS A 7 -2.72 -2.05 16.74
CA LYS A 7 -4.17 -2.14 17.00
C LYS A 7 -4.67 -3.60 16.98
N LEU A 8 -4.15 -4.41 16.06
CA LEU A 8 -4.43 -5.85 15.98
C LEU A 8 -3.92 -6.58 17.23
N ASP A 9 -2.64 -6.40 17.57
CA ASP A 9 -2.00 -7.07 18.71
C ASP A 9 -2.64 -6.67 20.04
N SER A 10 -3.04 -5.41 20.18
CA SER A 10 -3.68 -4.87 21.38
C SER A 10 -5.18 -5.17 21.46
N LYS A 11 -5.75 -5.89 20.48
CA LYS A 11 -7.19 -6.21 20.40
C LYS A 11 -8.09 -4.98 20.60
N LYS A 12 -7.78 -3.89 19.89
CA LYS A 12 -8.61 -2.68 19.87
C LYS A 12 -10.02 -2.98 19.34
N PRO A 13 -11.02 -2.09 19.46
CA PRO A 13 -12.31 -2.29 18.81
C PRO A 13 -12.15 -2.69 17.34
N GLN A 14 -12.94 -3.67 16.88
CA GLN A 14 -12.78 -4.28 15.54
C GLN A 14 -12.77 -3.22 14.43
N ARG A 15 -13.63 -2.21 14.55
CA ARG A 15 -13.68 -1.06 13.66
C ARG A 15 -12.33 -0.35 13.53
N GLU A 16 -11.68 0.01 14.65
CA GLU A 16 -10.39 0.69 14.63
C GLU A 16 -9.29 -0.16 13.97
N GLN A 17 -9.36 -1.50 14.14
CA GLN A 17 -8.45 -2.42 13.48
C GLN A 17 -8.68 -2.41 11.95
N ASP A 18 -9.94 -2.47 11.53
CA ASP A 18 -10.35 -2.49 10.12
C ASP A 18 -10.03 -1.19 9.38
N GLU A 19 -10.23 -0.05 10.03
CA GLU A 19 -9.84 1.28 9.53
C GLU A 19 -8.34 1.36 9.34
N ALA A 20 -7.55 0.99 10.36
CA ALA A 20 -6.10 1.07 10.30
C ALA A 20 -5.50 0.11 9.26
N ALA A 21 -6.06 -1.09 9.11
CA ALA A 21 -5.65 -2.03 8.07
C ALA A 21 -5.92 -1.47 6.67
N SER A 22 -7.11 -0.88 6.46
CA SER A 22 -7.48 -0.26 5.16
C SER A 22 -6.59 0.93 4.85
N MET A 23 -6.34 1.80 5.83
CA MET A 23 -5.47 2.96 5.69
C MET A 23 -4.03 2.53 5.35
N ALA A 24 -3.50 1.55 6.09
CA ALA A 24 -2.16 1.04 5.84
C ALA A 24 -2.05 0.47 4.42
N LYS A 25 -3.04 -0.31 3.96
CA LYS A 25 -3.03 -0.90 2.61
C LYS A 25 -3.12 0.15 1.51
N ALA A 26 -3.97 1.18 1.66
CA ALA A 26 -4.08 2.27 0.69
C ALA A 26 -2.75 3.04 0.55
N VAL A 27 -2.24 3.57 1.67
CA VAL A 27 -1.04 4.42 1.68
C VAL A 27 0.19 3.65 1.20
N THR A 28 0.40 2.42 1.68
CA THR A 28 1.59 1.64 1.30
C THR A 28 1.57 1.20 -0.16
N SER A 29 0.39 0.92 -0.74
CA SER A 29 0.29 0.53 -2.15
C SER A 29 0.63 1.71 -3.08
N GLU A 30 0.14 2.91 -2.78
CA GLU A 30 0.46 4.13 -3.53
C GLU A 30 1.94 4.51 -3.35
N ALA A 31 2.42 4.51 -2.11
CA ALA A 31 3.83 4.81 -1.82
C ALA A 31 4.79 3.83 -2.50
N TYR A 32 4.47 2.52 -2.54
CA TYR A 32 5.33 1.54 -3.20
C TYR A 32 5.34 1.72 -4.73
N HIS A 33 4.20 2.05 -5.31
CA HIS A 33 4.12 2.37 -6.74
C HIS A 33 4.97 3.61 -7.08
N GLU A 34 4.78 4.69 -6.33
CA GLU A 34 5.46 5.96 -6.55
C GLU A 34 6.97 5.85 -6.28
N SER A 35 7.36 5.16 -5.21
CA SER A 35 8.79 4.95 -4.91
C SER A 35 9.49 4.18 -6.03
N GLY A 36 8.82 3.21 -6.65
CA GLY A 36 9.34 2.52 -7.82
C GLY A 36 9.53 3.46 -9.01
N HIS A 37 8.53 4.30 -9.28
CA HIS A 37 8.58 5.32 -10.34
C HIS A 37 9.73 6.31 -10.13
N LEU A 38 9.81 6.94 -8.95
CA LEU A 38 10.86 7.89 -8.60
C LEU A 38 12.27 7.25 -8.64
N SER A 39 12.39 5.99 -8.22
CA SER A 39 13.66 5.26 -8.34
C SER A 39 14.08 5.11 -9.82
N HIS A 40 13.13 4.87 -10.73
CA HIS A 40 13.44 4.82 -12.16
C HIS A 40 13.90 6.18 -12.70
N GLU A 41 13.35 7.30 -12.22
CA GLU A 41 13.80 8.64 -12.61
C GLU A 41 15.24 8.90 -12.15
N VAL A 42 15.60 8.49 -10.93
CA VAL A 42 16.97 8.64 -10.40
C VAL A 42 17.97 7.76 -11.15
N HIS A 43 17.62 6.51 -11.45
CA HIS A 43 18.52 5.55 -12.09
C HIS A 43 18.46 5.60 -13.63
N ALA A 44 17.46 6.24 -14.22
CA ALA A 44 17.23 6.31 -15.65
C ALA A 44 17.30 4.92 -16.34
N GLY A 45 18.03 4.82 -17.45
CA GLY A 45 18.09 3.63 -18.29
C GLY A 45 18.61 2.36 -17.59
N VAL A 46 19.51 2.47 -16.60
CA VAL A 46 19.96 1.27 -15.87
C VAL A 46 18.83 0.68 -15.02
N GLY A 47 17.84 1.51 -14.65
CA GLY A 47 16.66 1.09 -13.91
C GLY A 47 15.84 0.00 -14.60
N VAL A 48 15.85 -0.06 -15.94
CA VAL A 48 15.10 -1.05 -16.73
C VAL A 48 15.94 -2.25 -17.19
N ASP A 49 17.25 -2.26 -16.92
CA ASP A 49 18.10 -3.40 -17.24
C ASP A 49 17.71 -4.60 -16.36
N LYS A 50 17.53 -5.78 -16.97
CA LYS A 50 17.20 -7.01 -16.25
C LYS A 50 18.32 -7.50 -15.32
N LYS A 51 19.55 -7.04 -15.54
CA LYS A 51 20.69 -7.28 -14.64
C LYS A 51 20.63 -6.42 -13.37
N TYR A 52 19.87 -5.32 -13.39
CA TYR A 52 19.62 -4.47 -12.24
C TYR A 52 18.24 -4.78 -11.66
N SER A 53 18.13 -4.97 -10.35
CA SER A 53 16.88 -5.48 -9.75
C SER A 53 15.73 -4.46 -9.71
N LEU A 54 15.94 -3.20 -10.08
CA LEU A 54 14.94 -2.15 -9.89
C LEU A 54 13.61 -2.42 -10.61
N TYR A 55 13.65 -2.91 -11.86
CA TYR A 55 12.44 -3.23 -12.61
C TYR A 55 11.55 -4.28 -11.92
N LEU A 56 12.14 -5.17 -11.09
CA LEU A 56 11.37 -6.17 -10.33
C LEU A 56 10.49 -5.51 -9.27
N TYR A 57 10.94 -4.41 -8.65
CA TYR A 57 10.16 -3.67 -7.67
C TYR A 57 8.96 -2.97 -8.33
N SER A 58 9.15 -2.38 -9.51
CA SER A 58 8.05 -1.78 -10.28
C SER A 58 7.06 -2.83 -10.81
N LYS A 59 7.55 -4.02 -11.19
CA LYS A 59 6.69 -5.15 -11.55
C LYS A 59 5.87 -5.61 -10.34
N LYS A 60 6.52 -5.78 -9.19
CA LYS A 60 5.88 -6.24 -7.96
C LYS A 60 4.89 -5.21 -7.40
N SER A 61 5.20 -3.91 -7.47
CA SER A 61 4.27 -2.85 -7.04
C SER A 61 2.99 -2.91 -7.85
N LYS A 62 3.07 -3.03 -9.19
CA LYS A 62 1.91 -3.19 -10.07
C LYS A 62 1.09 -4.45 -9.77
N THR A 63 1.74 -5.58 -9.50
CA THR A 63 1.03 -6.83 -9.13
C THR A 63 0.33 -6.72 -7.78
N LEU A 64 0.98 -6.10 -6.78
CA LEU A 64 0.43 -5.99 -5.42
C LEU A 64 -0.59 -4.85 -5.27
N TYR A 65 -0.61 -3.90 -6.18
CA TYR A 65 -1.48 -2.72 -6.11
C TYR A 65 -2.97 -3.11 -6.01
N PRO A 66 -3.54 -3.95 -6.91
CA PRO A 66 -4.92 -4.40 -6.79
C PRO A 66 -5.10 -5.61 -5.84
N TYR A 67 -4.01 -6.27 -5.43
CA TYR A 67 -4.09 -7.45 -4.57
C TYR A 67 -4.69 -7.08 -3.22
N LEU A 68 -5.77 -7.80 -2.83
CA LEU A 68 -6.59 -7.55 -1.64
C LEU A 68 -7.38 -6.22 -1.65
N GLY A 69 -7.50 -5.57 -2.81
CA GLY A 69 -8.15 -4.29 -2.96
C GLY A 69 -7.16 -3.18 -3.29
N ASP A 70 -7.57 -2.27 -4.16
CA ASP A 70 -6.79 -1.09 -4.53
C ASP A 70 -6.98 0.05 -3.49
N PRO A 71 -6.15 1.11 -3.54
CA PRO A 71 -6.27 2.24 -2.62
C PRO A 71 -7.62 2.94 -2.65
N TYR A 72 -8.29 2.96 -3.81
CA TYR A 72 -9.62 3.57 -3.94
C TYR A 72 -10.67 2.76 -3.16
N PHE A 73 -10.68 1.44 -3.33
CA PHE A 73 -11.50 0.51 -2.56
C PHE A 73 -11.28 0.69 -1.05
N HIS A 74 -10.02 0.77 -0.60
CA HIS A 74 -9.72 0.92 0.82
C HIS A 74 -10.15 2.28 1.39
N ARG A 75 -10.03 3.37 0.62
CA ARG A 75 -10.58 4.69 1.00
C ARG A 75 -12.10 4.65 1.09
N GLN A 76 -12.79 4.00 0.15
CA GLN A 76 -14.24 3.82 0.23
C GLN A 76 -14.66 2.97 1.44
N ARG A 77 -13.94 1.88 1.73
CA ARG A 77 -14.20 1.03 2.90
C ARG A 77 -14.06 1.84 4.19
N MET A 78 -13.01 2.64 4.31
CA MET A 78 -12.82 3.54 5.46
C MET A 78 -13.96 4.54 5.59
N ALA A 79 -14.41 5.17 4.49
CA ALA A 79 -15.52 6.12 4.54
C ALA A 79 -16.81 5.47 5.08
N LYS A 80 -17.10 4.23 4.68
CA LYS A 80 -18.23 3.46 5.21
C LYS A 80 -18.08 3.18 6.69
N LEU A 81 -16.91 2.67 7.10
CA LEU A 81 -16.61 2.43 8.51
C LEU A 81 -16.85 3.69 9.31
N VAL A 82 -16.24 4.83 8.92
CA VAL A 82 -16.38 6.10 9.65
C VAL A 82 -17.83 6.59 9.77
N LEU A 83 -18.63 6.46 8.71
CA LEU A 83 -20.01 6.97 8.65
C LEU A 83 -21.06 6.06 9.28
N ASP A 84 -20.77 4.76 9.42
CA ASP A 84 -21.66 3.78 10.04
C ASP A 84 -21.55 3.76 11.58
N ASP A 85 -20.95 4.80 12.20
CA ASP A 85 -21.01 5.11 13.66
C ASP A 85 -22.19 6.02 14.01
#